data_AF-A0A8J7IZD5-F1
#
_entry.id   AF-A0A8J7IZD5-F1
#
_cell.length_a   1.000
_cell.length_b   1.000
_cell.length_c   1.000
_cell.angle_alpha   90.00
_cell.angle_beta   90.00
_cell.angle_gamma   90.00
#
_symmetry.space_group_name_H-M   'P 1'
#
loop_
_entity.id
_entity.type
_entity.pdbx_description
1 polymer ?
#
loop_
_entity_poly.entity_id
_entity_poly.type
_entity_poly.pdbx_seq_one_letter_code
_entity_poly.pdbx_strand_id
1 'polypeptide(L)'
;MDCATITIVSPTDDRWRQLIRGGLMPKYECLALRILMIRLRSDYQQDEGSIDDLAAELHQFFTKNIRFAAADYQTIFHGERA
;
A
#
# COMPACT_ATOMS: atom_id res chain seq x y z
N MET A 1 7.05 -20.06 17.38
CA MET A 1 6.32 -19.51 16.21
C MET A 1 6.15 -18.04 16.47
N ASP A 2 7.21 -17.29 16.19
CA ASP A 2 7.31 -15.88 16.48
C ASP A 2 6.47 -15.13 15.44
N CYS A 3 5.25 -14.77 15.84
CA CYS A 3 4.38 -13.92 15.05
C CYS A 3 4.98 -12.51 15.08
N ALA A 4 5.87 -12.21 14.13
CA ALA A 4 6.41 -10.86 13.99
C ALA A 4 5.24 -9.89 13.85
N THR A 5 5.08 -9.00 14.83
CA THR A 5 4.02 -7.99 14.80
C THR A 5 4.40 -6.95 13.76
N ILE A 6 3.73 -6.96 12.61
CA ILE A 6 3.94 -5.95 11.57
C ILE A 6 3.33 -4.64 12.06
N THR A 7 4.18 -3.64 12.28
CA THR A 7 3.75 -2.27 12.59
C THR A 7 3.52 -1.51 11.30
N ILE A 8 2.28 -1.05 11.12
CA ILE A 8 1.90 -0.24 9.95
C ILE A 8 2.39 1.19 10.18
N VAL A 9 3.09 1.75 9.19
CA VAL A 9 3.61 3.12 9.23
C VAL A 9 2.47 4.14 9.15
N SER A 10 2.72 5.34 9.65
CA SER A 10 1.74 6.44 9.69
C SER A 10 1.04 6.62 8.33
N PRO A 11 -0.27 6.96 8.30
CA PRO A 11 -0.97 7.31 7.06
C PRO A 11 -0.38 8.52 6.34
N THR A 12 0.42 9.34 7.04
CA THR A 12 1.11 10.50 6.47
C THR A 12 2.44 10.17 5.77
N ASP A 13 2.92 8.92 5.86
CA ASP A 13 4.17 8.48 5.21
C ASP A 13 4.09 8.66 3.69
N ASP A 14 5.07 9.35 3.10
CA ASP A 14 5.06 9.69 1.67
C ASP A 14 5.06 8.48 0.73
N ARG A 15 5.48 7.31 1.20
CA ARG A 15 5.45 6.09 0.38
C ARG A 15 4.05 5.70 -0.05
N TRP A 16 3.02 5.99 0.76
CA TRP A 16 1.62 5.79 0.36
C TRP A 16 1.29 6.57 -0.92
N ARG A 17 1.67 7.85 -0.95
CA ARG A 17 1.48 8.72 -2.11
C ARG A 17 2.35 8.28 -3.30
N GLN A 18 3.58 7.82 -3.06
CA GLN A 18 4.45 7.34 -4.13
C GLN A 18 3.92 6.07 -4.82
N LEU A 19 3.29 5.15 -4.08
CA LEU A 19 2.64 3.96 -4.66
C LEU A 19 1.49 4.35 -5.59
N ILE A 20 0.69 5.33 -5.18
CA ILE A 20 -0.46 5.82 -5.96
C ILE A 20 0.00 6.66 -7.16
N ARG A 21 1.03 7.49 -7.00
CA ARG A 21 1.63 8.25 -8.10
C ARG A 21 2.37 7.35 -9.12
N GLY A 22 2.60 6.08 -8.78
CA GLY A 22 3.38 5.16 -9.61
C GLY A 22 4.89 5.36 -9.52
N GLY A 23 5.38 6.15 -8.56
CA GLY A 23 6.81 6.27 -8.26
C GLY A 23 7.41 4.98 -7.67
N LEU A 24 6.56 4.12 -7.11
CA LEU A 24 6.88 2.77 -6.67
C LEU A 24 5.92 1.77 -7.34
N MET A 25 6.46 0.77 -8.02
CA MET A 25 5.68 -0.30 -8.67
C MET A 25 6.12 -1.70 -8.18
N PRO A 26 5.86 -2.05 -6.92
CA PRO A 26 6.16 -3.37 -6.40
C PRO A 26 5.27 -4.44 -7.06
N LYS A 27 5.77 -5.68 -7.08
CA LYS A 27 4.94 -6.83 -7.48
C LYS A 27 4.00 -7.16 -6.33
N TYR A 28 2.70 -7.03 -6.59
CA TYR A 28 1.67 -7.37 -5.63
C TYR A 28 1.33 -8.87 -5.71
N GLU A 29 1.60 -9.62 -4.65
CA GLU A 29 1.20 -11.02 -4.48
C GLU A 29 -0.28 -11.12 -4.06
N CYS A 30 -0.73 -10.22 -3.18
CA CYS A 30 -2.14 -10.16 -2.79
C CYS A 30 -3.01 -9.58 -3.93
N LEU A 31 -3.89 -10.41 -4.49
CA LEU A 31 -4.81 -10.01 -5.56
C LEU A 31 -5.72 -8.84 -5.15
N ALA A 32 -6.21 -8.85 -3.90
CA ALA A 32 -7.06 -7.77 -3.38
C ALA A 32 -6.32 -6.42 -3.36
N LEU A 33 -5.06 -6.42 -2.90
CA LEU A 33 -4.20 -5.24 -2.94
C LEU A 33 -3.94 -4.80 -4.38
N ARG A 34 -3.66 -5.75 -5.29
CA ARG A 34 -3.42 -5.44 -6.71
C ARG A 34 -4.62 -4.75 -7.36
N ILE A 35 -5.83 -5.25 -7.09
CA ILE A 35 -7.08 -4.65 -7.60
C ILE A 35 -7.27 -3.25 -7.00
N LEU A 36 -7.08 -3.09 -5.68
CA LEU A 36 -7.15 -1.79 -5.02
C LEU A 36 -6.18 -0.80 -5.65
N MET A 37 -4.91 -1.18 -5.84
CA MET A 37 -3.88 -0.34 -6.45
C MET A 37 -4.19 0.04 -7.90
N ILE A 38 -4.89 -0.80 -8.67
CA ILE A 38 -5.36 -0.41 -10.01
C ILE A 38 -6.43 0.67 -9.89
N ARG A 39 -7.41 0.50 -8.99
CA ARG A 39 -8.48 1.48 -8.76
C ARG A 39 -7.94 2.83 -8.28
N LEU A 40 -7.13 2.83 -7.22
CA LEU A 40 -6.60 4.07 -6.62
C LEU A 40 -5.76 4.87 -7.62
N ARG A 41 -5.00 4.19 -8.48
CA ARG A 41 -4.23 4.87 -9.54
C ARG A 41 -5.13 5.43 -10.63
N SER A 42 -6.16 4.69 -11.02
CA SER A 42 -7.17 5.19 -11.96
C SER A 42 -7.85 6.44 -11.41
N ASP A 43 -8.27 6.40 -10.14
CA ASP A 43 -8.93 7.53 -9.45
C ASP A 43 -7.99 8.75 -9.39
N TYR A 44 -6.71 8.54 -9.03
CA TYR A 44 -5.69 9.60 -9.03
C TYR A 44 -5.46 10.22 -10.43
N GLN A 45 -5.54 9.42 -11.50
CA GLN A 45 -5.42 9.95 -12.86
C GLN A 45 -6.64 10.76 -13.31
N GLN A 46 -7.81 10.58 -12.68
CA GLN A 46 -8.99 11.39 -12.95
C GLN A 46 -9.00 12.67 -12.11
N ASP A 47 -8.53 12.58 -10.86
CA ASP A 47 -8.41 13.73 -9.95
C ASP A 47 -7.15 13.60 -9.07
N GLU A 48 -6.12 14.37 -9.42
CA GLU A 48 -4.88 14.40 -8.65
C GLU A 48 -5.05 15.01 -7.25
N GLY A 49 -6.10 15.81 -7.05
CA GLY A 49 -6.44 16.44 -5.76
C GLY A 49 -6.82 15.43 -4.66
N SER A 50 -7.26 14.24 -5.05
CA SER A 50 -7.71 13.17 -4.14
C SER A 50 -6.57 12.35 -3.50
N ILE A 51 -5.30 12.70 -3.72
CA ILE A 51 -4.15 11.86 -3.32
C ILE A 51 -4.11 11.51 -1.82
N ASP A 52 -4.49 12.42 -0.93
CA ASP A 52 -4.46 12.17 0.52
C ASP A 52 -5.58 11.22 0.96
N ASP A 53 -6.77 11.34 0.37
CA ASP A 53 -7.89 10.41 0.62
C ASP A 53 -7.56 9.00 0.12
N LEU A 54 -6.97 8.90 -1.08
CA LEU A 54 -6.53 7.62 -1.65
C LEU A 54 -5.41 6.97 -0.82
N ALA A 55 -4.48 7.77 -0.29
CA ALA A 55 -3.43 7.29 0.61
C ALA A 55 -4.00 6.79 1.94
N ALA A 56 -4.99 7.51 2.51
CA ALA A 56 -5.68 7.08 3.71
C ALA A 56 -6.44 5.76 3.50
N GLU A 57 -7.07 5.57 2.34
CA GLU A 57 -7.73 4.32 1.99
C GLU A 57 -6.74 3.16 1.90
N LEU A 58 -5.61 3.35 1.22
CA LEU A 58 -4.57 2.34 1.13
C LEU A 58 -4.02 1.95 2.51
N HIS A 59 -3.77 2.93 3.38
CA HIS A 59 -3.38 2.68 4.77
C HIS A 59 -4.45 1.89 5.55
N GLN A 60 -5.73 2.25 5.39
CA GLN A 60 -6.83 1.52 6.02
C GLN A 60 -6.93 0.07 5.53
N PHE A 61 -6.67 -0.18 4.24
CA PHE A 61 -6.66 -1.53 3.69
C PHE A 61 -5.65 -2.41 4.43
N PHE A 62 -4.41 -1.95 4.60
CA PHE A 62 -3.40 -2.69 5.35
C PHE A 62 -3.79 -2.83 6.82
N THR A 63 -4.32 -1.78 7.45
CA THR A 63 -4.75 -1.82 8.85
C THR A 63 -5.78 -2.93 9.11
N LYS A 64 -6.72 -3.11 8.18
CA LYS A 64 -7.78 -4.13 8.30
C LYS A 64 -7.34 -5.52 7.85
N ASN A 65 -6.40 -5.61 6.91
CA ASN A 65 -6.08 -6.84 6.19
C ASN A 65 -4.62 -7.28 6.31
N ILE A 66 -3.86 -6.75 7.27
CA ILE A 66 -2.40 -6.97 7.37
C ILE A 66 -2.01 -8.45 7.38
N ARG A 67 -2.87 -9.33 7.92
CA ARG A 67 -2.62 -10.77 7.95
C ARG A 67 -2.51 -11.40 6.56
N PHE A 68 -3.18 -10.84 5.55
CA PHE A 68 -3.20 -11.35 4.18
C PHE A 68 -2.26 -10.57 3.25
N ALA A 69 -2.00 -9.31 3.56
CA ALA A 69 -1.13 -8.43 2.78
C ALA A 69 0.24 -8.21 3.44
N ALA A 70 0.60 -9.05 4.42
CA ALA A 70 1.84 -8.96 5.19
C ALA A 70 3.09 -9.00 4.30
N ALA A 71 3.14 -9.95 3.37
CA ALA A 71 4.25 -10.12 2.44
C ALA A 71 4.42 -8.89 1.54
N ASP A 72 3.32 -8.43 0.93
CA ASP A 72 3.33 -7.20 0.14
C ASP A 72 3.78 -5.99 0.96
N TYR A 73 3.23 -5.83 2.17
CA TYR A 73 3.59 -4.73 3.06
C TYR A 73 5.09 -4.74 3.39
N GLN A 74 5.66 -5.91 3.67
CA GLN A 74 7.10 -6.06 3.93
C GLN A 74 7.94 -5.68 2.71
N THR A 75 7.57 -6.17 1.52
CA THR A 75 8.25 -5.81 0.25
C THR A 75 8.22 -4.30 0.01
N ILE A 76 7.07 -3.66 0.25
CA ILE A 76 6.88 -2.23 0.01
C ILE A 76 7.64 -1.36 1.04
N PHE A 77 7.55 -1.70 2.33
CA PHE A 77 7.96 -0.80 3.41
C PHE A 77 9.28 -1.17 4.08
N HIS A 78 9.77 -2.41 3.92
CA HIS A 78 11.01 -2.89 4.52
C HIS A 78 12.07 -3.29 3.50
N GLY A 79 11.71 -3.38 2.21
CA GLY A 79 12.64 -3.68 1.12
C GLY A 79 13.04 -5.15 1.08
N GLU A 80 12.94 -5.75 -0.11
CA GLU A 80 13.42 -7.12 -0.39
C GLU A 80 14.82 -7.36 0.18
N ARG A 81 14.98 -8.39 1.02
CA ARG A 81 16.23 -9.14 1.03
C ARG A 81 16.34 -9.81 -0.34
N ALA A 82 17.39 -9.44 -1.08
CA ALA A 82 17.93 -10.21 -2.19
C ALA A 82 18.13 -11.69 -1.81
#